data_AF-A0A450TB17-F1
#
_entry.id   AF-A0A450TB17-F1
#
_cell.length_a   1.000
_cell.length_b   1.000
_cell.length_c   1.000
_cell.angle_alpha   90.00
_cell.angle_beta   90.00
_cell.angle_gamma   90.00
#
_symmetry.space_group_name_H-M   'P 1'
#
loop_
_entity.id
_entity.type
_entity.pdbx_description
1 polymer ?
#
loop_
_entity_poly.entity_id
_entity_poly.type
_entity_poly.pdbx_seq_one_letter_code
_entity_poly.pdbx_strand_id
1 'polypeptide(L)'
;MANEALDRLSHLSCLHVSFDMDFLDPTEAPGVGTPSPGGLTYREAHLLMEIIADGACVGSVDVVEINPILDQRNHTSEVATSLIASLLGKRRGG
;
A
#
# COMPACT_ATOMS: atom_id res chain seq x y z
N MET A 1 6.46 -14.14 -0.07
CA MET A 1 5.46 -13.69 -1.06
C MET A 1 5.94 -12.46 -1.83
N ALA A 2 6.15 -11.29 -1.19
CA ALA A 2 6.59 -10.09 -1.92
C ALA A 2 7.94 -10.27 -2.66
N ASN A 3 8.99 -10.71 -1.97
CA ASN A 3 10.29 -10.98 -2.60
C ASN A 3 10.21 -12.00 -3.73
N GLU A 4 9.45 -13.09 -3.54
CA GLU A 4 9.25 -14.10 -4.58
C GLU A 4 8.53 -13.53 -5.81
N ALA A 5 7.55 -12.65 -5.63
CA ALA A 5 6.88 -11.96 -6.72
C ALA A 5 7.86 -11.02 -7.46
N LEU A 6 8.68 -10.26 -6.72
CA LEU A 6 9.70 -9.38 -7.29
C LEU A 6 10.77 -10.17 -8.06
N ASP A 7 11.23 -11.31 -7.53
CA ASP A 7 12.17 -12.20 -8.21
C ASP A 7 11.60 -12.68 -9.55
N ARG A 8 10.32 -13.06 -9.58
CA ARG A 8 9.63 -13.47 -10.82
C ARG A 8 9.47 -12.32 -11.82
N LEU A 9 9.38 -11.08 -11.34
CA LEU A 9 9.21 -9.86 -12.15
C LEU A 9 10.54 -9.14 -12.44
N SER A 10 11.68 -9.66 -11.98
CA SER A 10 13.01 -9.04 -12.07
C SER A 10 13.51 -8.78 -13.49
N HIS A 11 12.87 -9.39 -14.49
CA HIS A 11 13.16 -9.16 -15.91
C HIS A 11 12.51 -7.88 -16.47
N LEU A 12 11.63 -7.22 -15.70
CA LEU A 12 10.99 -5.97 -16.08
C LEU A 12 11.81 -4.77 -15.61
N SER A 13 11.83 -3.70 -16.40
CA SER A 13 12.59 -2.48 -16.07
C SER A 13 11.95 -1.67 -14.95
N CYS A 14 10.62 -1.56 -14.94
CA CYS A 14 9.84 -0.94 -13.87
C CYS A 14 8.48 -1.62 -13.73
N LEU A 15 7.88 -1.51 -12.54
CA LEU A 15 6.58 -2.05 -12.19
C LEU A 15 5.53 -0.95 -12.11
N HIS A 16 4.30 -1.32 -12.45
CA HIS A 16 3.11 -0.58 -12.06
C HIS A 16 2.55 -1.22 -10.78
N VAL A 17 2.30 -0.41 -9.76
CA VAL A 17 1.70 -0.86 -8.49
C VAL A 17 0.26 -0.37 -8.44
N SER A 18 -0.71 -1.27 -8.48
CA SER A 18 -2.10 -0.94 -8.18
C SER A 18 -2.39 -1.35 -6.74
N PHE A 19 -2.63 -0.38 -5.87
CA PHE A 19 -2.85 -0.61 -4.45
C PHE A 19 -4.29 -0.29 -4.06
N ASP A 20 -5.03 -1.35 -3.74
CA ASP A 20 -6.38 -1.28 -3.20
C ASP A 20 -6.35 -1.08 -1.68
N MET A 21 -7.02 -0.04 -1.20
CA MET A 21 -7.07 0.26 0.23
C MET A 21 -7.92 -0.74 1.02
N ASP A 22 -8.82 -1.49 0.37
CA ASP A 22 -9.65 -2.50 1.02
C ASP A 22 -8.86 -3.78 1.41
N PHE A 23 -7.61 -3.88 0.96
CA PHE A 23 -6.66 -4.92 1.35
C PHE A 23 -6.20 -4.79 2.82
N LEU A 24 -6.31 -3.59 3.38
CA LEU A 24 -6.01 -3.33 4.78
C LEU A 24 -7.15 -3.81 5.67
N ASP A 25 -6.82 -4.19 6.90
CA ASP A 25 -7.86 -4.46 7.89
C ASP A 25 -8.71 -3.20 8.10
N PRO A 26 -10.05 -3.32 8.22
CA PRO A 26 -10.93 -2.16 8.38
C PRO A 26 -10.64 -1.31 9.62
N THR A 27 -9.90 -1.85 10.60
CA THR A 27 -9.40 -1.08 11.75
C THR A 27 -8.32 -0.07 11.37
N GLU A 28 -7.61 -0.29 10.27
CA GLU A 28 -6.57 0.60 9.71
C GLU A 28 -7.12 1.43 8.53
N ALA A 29 -8.10 0.90 7.80
CA ALA A 29 -8.70 1.57 6.64
C ALA A 29 -10.25 1.49 6.66
N PRO A 30 -10.92 2.26 7.54
CA PRO A 30 -12.39 2.21 7.65
C PRO A 30 -13.12 2.82 6.44
N GLY A 31 -12.50 3.77 5.76
CA GLY A 31 -13.03 4.47 4.60
C GLY A 31 -12.86 3.74 3.27
N VAL A 32 -13.40 2.53 3.14
CA VAL A 32 -13.35 1.72 1.90
C VAL A 32 -14.72 1.15 1.54
N GLY A 33 -14.95 0.85 0.26
CA GLY A 33 -16.25 0.37 -0.22
C GLY A 33 -16.63 -1.03 0.27
N THR A 34 -15.66 -1.94 0.38
CA THR A 34 -15.89 -3.37 0.67
C THR A 34 -14.95 -3.87 1.77
N PRO A 35 -15.12 -3.45 3.04
CA PRO A 35 -14.20 -3.82 4.11
C PRO A 35 -14.22 -5.34 4.37
N SER A 36 -13.03 -5.95 4.45
CA SER A 36 -12.86 -7.38 4.72
C SER A 36 -12.01 -7.61 5.98
N PRO A 37 -12.54 -8.25 7.05
CA PRO A 37 -11.77 -8.52 8.26
C PRO A 37 -10.56 -9.43 8.03
N GLY A 38 -9.47 -9.20 8.77
CA GLY A 38 -8.26 -10.00 8.66
C GLY A 38 -7.36 -9.57 7.49
N GLY A 39 -7.54 -8.35 7.01
CA GLY A 39 -6.62 -7.69 6.08
C GLY A 39 -5.28 -7.37 6.76
N LEU A 40 -4.38 -6.72 6.00
CA LEU A 40 -3.08 -6.34 6.56
C LEU A 40 -3.22 -5.22 7.59
N THR A 41 -2.41 -5.31 8.63
CA THR A 41 -2.17 -4.17 9.52
C THR A 41 -1.39 -3.07 8.80
N TYR A 42 -1.43 -1.84 9.32
CA TYR A 42 -0.64 -0.73 8.77
C TYR A 42 0.86 -1.08 8.69
N ARG A 43 1.38 -1.78 9.71
CA ARG A 43 2.81 -2.14 9.78
C ARG A 43 3.21 -3.14 8.71
N GLU A 44 2.36 -4.12 8.41
CA GLU A 44 2.63 -5.12 7.39
C GLU A 44 2.58 -4.51 5.99
N ALA A 45 1.58 -3.67 5.73
CA ALA A 45 1.50 -2.93 4.47
C ALA A 45 2.65 -1.95 4.29
N HIS A 46 3.07 -1.26 5.35
CA HIS A 46 4.24 -0.38 5.31
C HIS A 46 5.52 -1.15 4.96
N LEU A 47 5.75 -2.29 5.60
CA LEU A 47 6.88 -3.17 5.28
C LEU A 47 6.81 -3.69 3.84
N LEU A 48 5.62 -4.04 3.36
CA LEU A 48 5.42 -4.44 1.96
C LEU A 48 5.82 -3.32 0.99
N MET A 49 5.43 -2.07 1.26
CA MET A 49 5.82 -0.93 0.44
C MET A 49 7.34 -0.69 0.46
N GLU A 50 7.99 -0.83 1.62
CA GLU A 50 9.46 -0.74 1.73
C GLU A 50 10.16 -1.85 0.92
N ILE A 51 9.65 -3.08 0.97
CA ILE A 51 10.19 -4.20 0.18
C ILE A 51 10.07 -3.93 -1.32
N ILE A 52 8.92 -3.41 -1.77
CA ILE A 52 8.71 -3.08 -3.19
C ILE A 52 9.64 -1.94 -3.62
N ALA A 53 9.75 -0.88 -2.80
CA ALA A 53 10.64 0.26 -3.06
C ALA A 53 12.11 -0.17 -3.20
N ASP A 54 12.54 -1.17 -2.43
CA ASP A 54 13.91 -1.68 -2.43
C ASP A 54 14.18 -2.69 -3.55
N GLY A 55 13.17 -3.48 -3.93
CA GLY A 55 13.35 -4.59 -4.85
C GLY A 55 13.00 -4.27 -6.32
N ALA A 56 12.37 -3.14 -6.62
CA ALA A 56 12.02 -2.78 -7.99
C ALA A 56 11.95 -1.26 -8.24
N CYS A 57 12.19 -0.87 -9.49
CA CYS A 57 11.75 0.44 -9.98
C CYS A 57 10.22 0.46 -10.04
N VAL A 58 9.57 1.42 -9.38
CA VAL A 58 8.13 1.68 -9.56
C VAL A 58 7.96 2.83 -10.55
N GLY A 59 7.42 2.54 -11.73
CA GLY A 59 7.22 3.52 -12.80
C GLY A 59 5.89 4.27 -12.69
N SER A 60 4.88 3.64 -12.10
CA SER A 60 3.56 4.24 -11.87
C SER A 60 2.85 3.56 -10.71
N VAL A 61 1.91 4.27 -10.10
CA VAL A 61 1.11 3.77 -8.99
C VAL A 61 -0.33 4.25 -9.10
N ASP A 62 -1.28 3.36 -8.87
CA ASP A 62 -2.69 3.69 -8.64
C ASP A 62 -3.03 3.40 -7.18
N VAL A 63 -3.77 4.32 -6.53
CA VAL A 63 -4.33 4.13 -5.18
C VAL A 63 -5.84 4.22 -5.31
N VAL A 64 -6.53 3.14 -4.95
CA VAL A 64 -7.95 2.96 -5.25
C VAL A 64 -8.78 2.63 -4.01
N GLU A 65 -10.10 2.62 -4.17
CA GLU A 65 -11.11 2.24 -3.16
C GLU A 65 -11.16 3.07 -1.87
N ILE A 66 -10.62 4.29 -1.89
CA ILE A 66 -10.86 5.24 -0.81
C ILE A 66 -12.28 5.81 -0.95
N ASN A 67 -13.09 5.64 0.09
CA ASN A 67 -14.44 6.17 0.20
C ASN A 67 -14.54 7.19 1.36
N PRO A 68 -14.49 8.51 1.06
CA PRO A 68 -14.56 9.56 2.09
C PRO A 68 -15.86 9.59 2.90
N ILE A 69 -16.95 9.01 2.38
CA ILE A 69 -18.24 8.96 3.09
C ILE A 69 -18.17 7.99 4.27
N LEU A 70 -17.39 6.91 4.12
CA LEU A 70 -17.23 5.87 5.14
C LEU A 70 -16.01 6.12 6.05
N ASP A 71 -15.13 7.03 5.64
CA ASP A 71 -13.89 7.32 6.35
C ASP A 71 -14.12 8.10 7.64
N GLN A 72 -13.21 7.92 8.59
CA GLN A 72 -13.24 8.59 9.88
C GLN A 72 -12.13 9.62 9.93
N ARG A 73 -12.49 10.91 9.80
CA ARG A 73 -11.52 12.02 9.85
C ARG A 73 -10.37 11.85 8.84
N ASN A 74 -10.68 11.33 7.65
CA ASN A 74 -9.72 11.13 6.55
C ASN A 74 -8.61 10.09 6.87
N HIS A 75 -8.84 9.20 7.84
CA HIS A 75 -7.85 8.25 8.33
C HIS A 75 -7.33 7.33 7.22
N THR A 76 -8.21 6.75 6.41
CA THR A 76 -7.80 5.88 5.29
C THR A 76 -6.91 6.64 4.30
N SER A 77 -7.25 7.89 3.96
CA SER A 77 -6.43 8.72 3.07
C SER A 77 -5.05 9.07 3.66
N GLU A 78 -4.97 9.29 4.98
CA GLU A 78 -3.71 9.54 5.68
C GLU A 78 -2.83 8.29 5.67
N VAL A 79 -3.43 7.12 5.91
CA VAL A 79 -2.75 5.82 5.80
C VAL A 79 -2.24 5.60 4.37
N ALA A 80 -3.09 5.79 3.36
CA ALA A 80 -2.71 5.68 1.96
C ALA A 80 -1.51 6.57 1.62
N THR A 81 -1.56 7.84 2.01
CA THR A 81 -0.48 8.82 1.80
C THR A 81 0.82 8.35 2.45
N SER A 82 0.75 7.82 3.67
CA SER A 82 1.92 7.30 4.37
C SER A 82 2.50 6.05 3.68
N LEU A 83 1.66 5.14 3.19
CA LEU A 83 2.10 3.93 2.48
C LEU A 83 2.78 4.29 1.16
N ILE A 84 2.20 5.21 0.39
CA ILE A 84 2.81 5.70 -0.86
C ILE A 84 4.12 6.42 -0.60
N ALA A 85 4.23 7.23 0.45
CA ALA A 85 5.51 7.82 0.81
C ALA A 85 6.59 6.74 1.04
N SER A 86 6.21 5.61 1.63
CA SER A 86 7.10 4.48 1.89
C SER A 86 7.50 3.76 0.60
N LEU A 87 6.54 3.58 -0.32
CA LEU A 87 6.77 3.05 -1.67
C LEU A 87 7.73 3.94 -2.48
N LEU A 88 7.70 5.25 -2.23
CA LEU A 88 8.59 6.23 -2.86
C LEU A 88 9.91 6.43 -2.09
N GLY A 89 10.22 5.57 -1.12
CA GLY A 89 11.52 5.51 -0.45
C GLY A 89 11.62 6.22 0.91
N LYS A 90 10.51 6.74 1.47
CA LYS A 90 10.49 7.26 2.84
C LYS A 90 10.70 6.12 3.84
N ARG A 91 11.65 6.28 4.76
CA ARG A 91 11.92 5.33 5.85
C ARG A 91 11.43 5.86 7.19
N ARG A 92 11.18 4.98 8.16
CA ARG A 92 10.97 5.38 9.56
C ARG A 92 12.23 6.07 10.10
N GLY A 93 12.12 7.35 10.44
CA GLY A 93 13.20 8.14 11.06
C GLY A 93 13.88 9.17 10.15
N GLY A 94 13.40 9.36 8.91
CA GLY A 94 13.79 10.46 8.01
C GLY A 94 12.70 11.53 7.89
#